data_AF-A0A8J4A7D9-F1
#
_entry.id   AF-A0A8J4A7D9-F1
#
_cell.length_a   1.000
_cell.length_b   1.000
_cell.length_c   1.000
_cell.angle_alpha   90.00
_cell.angle_beta   90.00
_cell.angle_gamma   90.00
#
_symmetry.space_group_name_H-M   'P 1'
#
loop_
_entity.id
_entity.type
_entity.pdbx_description
1 polymer ?
#
loop_
_entity_poly.entity_id
_entity_poly.type
_entity_poly.pdbx_seq_one_letter_code
_entity_poly.pdbx_strand_id
1 'polypeptide(L)'
;MLRAAVAAYLGRYRGQTRLHTNSDLRIFLRWCDEQDLEPLAAVRTDIERYVRWLQEIRRFQPSTVSRRLSIVVGFYRVCVIDGLLPHSPADYVRRPPVPAESPTLGLGHLQFEALITTARLSRNPNDFALVALLGLLGLRSSRPAAPASPTSERNTATASYAYA
;
A
#
# COMPACT_ATOMS: atom_id res chain seq x y z
N MET A 1 -24.64 3.42 -6.27
CA MET A 1 -23.83 4.64 -6.54
C MET A 1 -22.39 4.50 -6.03
N LEU A 2 -22.16 4.04 -4.80
CA LEU A 2 -20.82 3.85 -4.22
C LEU A 2 -19.82 3.08 -5.10
N ARG A 3 -20.24 1.95 -5.71
CA ARG A 3 -19.36 1.16 -6.60
C ARG A 3 -18.82 1.95 -7.80
N ALA A 4 -19.65 2.83 -8.37
CA ALA A 4 -19.25 3.69 -9.48
C ALA A 4 -18.25 4.77 -9.03
N ALA A 5 -18.49 5.39 -7.87
CA ALA A 5 -17.57 6.37 -7.27
C ALA A 5 -16.18 5.75 -6.99
N VAL A 6 -16.15 4.53 -6.44
CA VAL A 6 -14.91 3.79 -6.20
C VAL A 6 -14.19 3.49 -7.51
N ALA A 7 -14.92 3.06 -8.54
CA ALA A 7 -14.34 2.79 -9.86
C ALA A 7 -13.76 4.06 -10.51
N ALA A 8 -14.47 5.20 -10.44
CA ALA A 8 -14.03 6.49 -10.94
C ALA A 8 -12.74 6.97 -10.23
N TYR A 9 -12.72 6.88 -8.89
CA TYR A 9 -11.53 7.22 -8.11
C TYR A 9 -10.32 6.33 -8.45
N LEU A 10 -10.52 5.00 -8.51
CA LEU A 10 -9.44 4.05 -8.82
C LEU A 10 -8.98 4.13 -10.28
N GLY A 11 -9.83 4.58 -11.20
CA GLY A 11 -9.50 4.77 -12.62
C GLY A 11 -8.39 5.80 -12.84
N ARG A 12 -8.14 6.67 -11.86
CA ARG A 12 -7.06 7.68 -11.90
C ARG A 12 -5.66 7.09 -11.70
N TYR A 13 -5.55 5.87 -11.17
CA TYR A 13 -4.29 5.24 -10.83
C TYR A 13 -4.00 4.03 -11.74
N ARG A 14 -2.72 3.76 -11.98
CA ARG A 14 -2.25 2.62 -12.79
C ARG A 14 -1.32 1.71 -11.98
N GLY A 15 -1.23 0.44 -12.38
CA GLY A 15 -0.31 -0.55 -11.80
C GLY A 15 -0.44 -0.74 -10.29
N GLN A 16 0.71 -0.88 -9.62
CA GLN A 16 0.78 -1.17 -8.18
C GLN A 16 0.12 -0.08 -7.30
N THR A 17 0.16 1.18 -7.73
CA THR A 17 -0.48 2.29 -7.01
C THR A 17 -1.99 2.10 -6.93
N ARG A 18 -2.64 1.63 -8.01
CA ARG A 18 -4.09 1.33 -8.00
C ARG A 18 -4.43 0.22 -7.00
N LEU A 19 -3.60 -0.81 -6.92
CA LEU A 19 -3.80 -1.93 -5.99
C LEU A 19 -3.65 -1.47 -4.53
N HIS A 20 -2.60 -0.70 -4.22
CA HIS A 20 -2.38 -0.16 -2.88
C HIS A 20 -3.51 0.79 -2.46
N THR A 21 -3.89 1.72 -3.35
CA THR A 21 -4.99 2.65 -3.10
C THR A 21 -6.31 1.93 -2.89
N ASN A 22 -6.62 0.90 -3.69
CA ASN A 22 -7.83 0.10 -3.50
C ASN A 22 -7.83 -0.63 -2.14
N SER A 23 -6.71 -1.24 -1.77
CA SER A 23 -6.59 -1.91 -0.48
C SER A 23 -6.78 -0.96 0.70
N ASP A 24 -6.16 0.23 0.64
CA ASP A 24 -6.31 1.25 1.67
C ASP A 24 -7.77 1.78 1.74
N LEU A 25 -8.41 2.02 0.59
CA LEU A 25 -9.81 2.48 0.54
C LEU A 25 -10.79 1.42 1.07
N ARG A 26 -10.55 0.13 0.79
CA ARG A 26 -11.39 -0.96 1.32
C ARG A 26 -11.42 -1.02 2.84
N ILE A 27 -10.34 -0.61 3.51
CA ILE A 27 -10.30 -0.56 4.98
C ILE A 27 -11.25 0.50 5.51
N PHE A 28 -11.32 1.66 4.84
CA PHE A 28 -12.30 2.69 5.17
C PHE A 28 -13.73 2.22 4.92
N LEU A 29 -14.00 1.66 3.73
CA LEU A 29 -15.36 1.19 3.39
C LEU A 29 -15.85 0.09 4.33
N ARG A 30 -14.97 -0.83 4.74
CA ARG A 30 -15.30 -1.86 5.75
C ARG A 30 -15.59 -1.23 7.11
N TRP A 31 -14.81 -0.23 7.51
CA TRP A 31 -15.06 0.47 8.77
C TRP A 31 -16.43 1.17 8.75
N CYS A 32 -16.82 1.78 7.62
CA CYS A 32 -18.16 2.35 7.47
C CYS A 32 -19.26 1.28 7.62
N ASP A 33 -19.09 0.12 6.99
CA ASP A 33 -20.00 -1.04 7.11
C ASP A 33 -20.11 -1.54 8.56
N GLU A 34 -18.98 -1.66 9.26
CA GLU A 34 -18.94 -2.02 10.70
C GLU A 34 -19.58 -0.98 11.63
N GLN A 35 -19.79 0.26 11.16
CA GLN A 35 -20.39 1.35 11.93
C GLN A 35 -21.79 1.72 11.46
N ASP A 36 -22.36 0.96 10.51
CA ASP A 36 -23.65 1.23 9.87
C ASP A 36 -23.74 2.65 9.26
N LEU A 37 -22.61 3.10 8.69
CA LEU A 37 -22.47 4.42 8.07
C LEU A 37 -22.49 4.30 6.55
N GLU A 38 -23.30 5.12 5.89
CA GLU A 38 -23.21 5.26 4.45
C GLU A 38 -21.99 6.13 4.08
N PRO A 39 -21.00 5.61 3.30
CA PRO A 39 -19.78 6.35 3.00
C PRO A 39 -20.00 7.65 2.24
N LEU A 40 -21.11 7.82 1.52
CA LEU A 40 -21.44 9.06 0.83
C LEU A 40 -22.19 10.04 1.74
N ALA A 41 -22.80 9.59 2.83
CA ALA A 41 -23.47 10.44 3.82
C ALA A 41 -22.58 10.80 5.02
N ALA A 42 -21.35 10.28 5.06
CA ALA A 42 -20.42 10.50 6.17
C ALA A 42 -20.10 11.99 6.37
N VAL A 43 -20.13 12.42 7.63
CA VAL A 43 -19.77 13.79 8.02
C VAL A 43 -18.34 13.84 8.54
N ARG A 44 -17.81 15.07 8.72
CA ARG A 44 -16.46 15.30 9.25
C ARG A 44 -16.16 14.50 10.52
N THR A 45 -17.12 14.45 11.45
CA THR A 45 -17.00 13.75 12.73
C THR A 45 -16.77 12.24 12.54
N ASP A 46 -17.35 11.63 11.50
CA ASP A 46 -17.14 10.22 11.19
C ASP A 46 -15.73 9.97 10.68
N ILE A 47 -15.18 10.90 9.88
CA ILE A 47 -13.79 10.81 9.42
C ILE A 47 -12.81 10.96 10.60
N GLU A 48 -13.11 11.85 11.55
CA GLU A 48 -12.32 11.97 12.79
C GLU A 48 -12.41 10.69 13.63
N ARG A 49 -13.59 10.06 13.73
CA ARG A 49 -13.78 8.77 14.40
C ARG A 49 -12.99 7.66 13.71
N TYR A 50 -12.97 7.62 12.38
CA TYR A 50 -12.14 6.69 11.62
C TYR A 50 -10.65 6.87 11.92
N VAL A 51 -10.16 8.11 11.99
CA VAL A 51 -8.77 8.40 12.35
C VAL A 51 -8.45 7.90 13.75
N ARG A 52 -9.34 8.10 14.73
CA ARG A 52 -9.17 7.58 16.10
C ARG A 52 -9.18 6.06 16.13
N TRP A 53 -10.09 5.41 15.40
CA TRP A 53 -10.12 3.95 15.27
C TRP A 53 -8.82 3.38 14.68
N LEU A 54 -8.23 4.04 13.67
CA LEU A 54 -6.95 3.63 13.11
C LEU A 54 -5.79 3.72 14.13
N GLN A 55 -5.85 4.69 15.06
CA GLN A 55 -4.81 4.92 16.07
C GLN A 55 -5.00 4.03 17.30
N GLU A 56 -6.22 3.95 17.84
CA GLU A 56 -6.49 3.34 19.15
C GLU A 56 -6.77 1.84 19.03
N ILE A 57 -7.59 1.45 18.05
CA ILE A 57 -8.01 0.05 17.87
C ILE A 57 -6.99 -0.70 17.02
N ARG A 58 -6.65 -0.13 15.85
CA ARG A 58 -5.71 -0.77 14.92
C ARG A 58 -4.24 -0.52 15.25
N ARG A 59 -3.93 0.46 16.12
CA ARG A 59 -2.57 0.80 16.56
C ARG A 59 -1.59 1.02 15.42
N PHE A 60 -2.05 1.63 14.33
CA PHE A 60 -1.16 1.95 13.21
C PHE A 60 -0.24 3.13 13.54
N GLN A 61 0.97 3.09 12.96
CA GLN A 61 1.91 4.20 13.04
C GLN A 61 1.33 5.48 12.39
N PRO A 62 1.65 6.68 12.91
CA PRO A 62 1.12 7.94 12.40
C PRO A 62 1.30 8.16 10.90
N SER A 63 2.43 7.70 10.33
CA SER A 63 2.72 7.75 8.89
C SER A 63 1.73 6.92 8.07
N THR A 64 1.38 5.72 8.54
CA THR A 64 0.38 4.84 7.92
C THR A 64 -1.02 5.44 8.02
N VAL A 65 -1.39 5.98 9.19
CA VAL A 65 -2.68 6.66 9.38
C VAL A 65 -2.82 7.84 8.44
N SER A 66 -1.77 8.67 8.33
CA SER A 66 -1.73 9.83 7.44
C SER A 66 -1.83 9.44 5.96
N ARG A 67 -1.13 8.37 5.54
CA ARG A 67 -1.23 7.84 4.17
C ARG A 67 -2.66 7.40 3.86
N ARG A 68 -3.29 6.63 4.74
CA ARG A 68 -4.66 6.14 4.56
C ARG A 68 -5.68 7.26 4.56
N LEU A 69 -5.54 8.24 5.46
CA LEU A 69 -6.37 9.43 5.46
C LEU A 69 -6.25 10.19 4.12
N SER A 70 -5.05 10.26 3.54
CA SER A 70 -4.84 10.86 2.21
C SER A 70 -5.66 10.19 1.11
N ILE A 71 -5.84 8.86 1.16
CA ILE A 71 -6.66 8.13 0.20
C ILE A 71 -8.14 8.47 0.39
N VAL A 72 -8.62 8.52 1.64
CA VAL A 72 -10.00 8.89 1.97
C VAL A 72 -10.32 10.33 1.53
N VAL A 73 -9.44 11.28 1.83
CA VAL A 73 -9.57 12.68 1.37
C VAL A 73 -9.60 12.75 -0.17
N GLY A 74 -8.72 12.01 -0.84
CA GLY A 74 -8.68 11.95 -2.30
C GLY A 74 -9.97 11.36 -2.91
N PHE A 75 -10.55 10.36 -2.25
CA PHE A 75 -11.82 9.76 -2.65
C PHE A 75 -12.96 10.78 -2.58
N TYR A 76 -13.16 11.45 -1.43
CA TYR A 76 -14.21 12.47 -1.29
C TYR A 76 -14.04 13.64 -2.26
N ARG A 77 -12.79 14.06 -2.53
CA ARG A 77 -12.52 15.09 -3.53
C ARG A 77 -12.99 14.67 -4.93
N VAL A 78 -12.82 13.40 -5.30
CA VAL A 78 -13.35 12.89 -6.58
C VAL A 78 -14.87 12.81 -6.56
N CYS A 79 -15.49 12.40 -5.44
CA CYS A 79 -16.94 12.43 -5.31
C CYS A 79 -17.52 13.85 -5.50
N VAL A 80 -16.82 14.89 -5.04
CA VAL A 80 -17.22 16.28 -5.28
C VAL A 80 -17.05 16.67 -6.76
N ILE A 81 -15.94 16.29 -7.39
CA ILE A 81 -15.69 16.54 -8.83
C ILE A 81 -16.76 15.87 -9.70
N ASP A 82 -17.15 14.64 -9.37
CA ASP A 82 -18.17 13.87 -10.07
C ASP A 82 -19.60 14.34 -9.73
N GLY A 83 -19.76 15.37 -8.90
CA GLY A 83 -21.05 15.95 -8.51
C GLY A 83 -21.89 15.08 -7.56
N LEU A 84 -21.29 14.03 -6.98
CA LEU A 84 -21.97 13.14 -6.03
C LEU A 84 -22.14 13.79 -4.66
N LEU A 85 -21.27 14.74 -4.31
CA LEU A 85 -21.31 15.48 -3.06
C LEU A 85 -21.14 16.97 -3.32
N PRO A 86 -21.89 17.84 -2.60
CA PRO A 86 -21.74 19.28 -2.74
C PRO A 86 -20.43 19.79 -2.12
N HIS A 87 -19.95 19.16 -1.05
CA HIS A 87 -18.73 19.52 -0.32
C HIS A 87 -18.02 18.27 0.22
N SER A 88 -16.70 18.33 0.38
CA SER A 88 -15.90 17.21 0.92
C SER A 88 -15.92 17.25 2.46
N PRO A 89 -16.43 16.20 3.14
CA PRO A 89 -16.45 16.13 4.60
C PRO A 89 -15.04 16.01 5.21
N ALA A 90 -14.03 15.71 4.38
CA ALA A 90 -12.66 15.48 4.79
C ALA A 90 -11.77 16.73 4.77
N ASP A 91 -12.26 17.88 4.26
CA ASP A 91 -11.44 19.08 4.03
C ASP A 91 -10.93 19.74 5.33
N TYR A 92 -11.68 19.63 6.43
CA TYR A 92 -11.33 20.22 7.72
C TYR A 92 -10.84 19.19 8.75
N VAL A 93 -10.58 17.95 8.33
CA VAL A 93 -10.14 16.90 9.26
C VAL A 93 -8.71 17.16 9.69
N ARG A 94 -8.49 17.21 11.01
CA ARG A 94 -7.17 17.44 11.59
C ARG A 94 -6.26 16.23 11.29
N ARG A 95 -5.26 16.43 10.44
CA ARG A 95 -4.28 15.40 10.13
C ARG A 95 -3.41 15.13 11.36
N PRO A 96 -3.18 13.86 11.75
CA PRO A 96 -2.27 13.58 12.84
C PRO A 96 -0.87 14.13 12.52
N PRO A 97 -0.16 14.69 13.51
CA PRO A 97 1.22 15.14 13.31
C PRO A 97 2.07 13.91 12.98
N VAL A 98 2.54 13.83 11.74
CA VAL A 98 3.50 12.81 11.34
C VAL A 98 4.88 13.42 11.56
N PRO A 99 5.74 12.86 12.43
CA PRO A 99 7.12 13.27 12.48
C PRO A 99 7.73 13.13 11.08
N ALA A 100 8.40 14.18 10.60
CA ALA A 100 8.98 14.23 9.26
C ALA A 100 10.11 13.21 9.05
N GLU A 101 10.66 12.69 10.15
CA GLU A 101 11.73 11.71 10.15
C GLU A 101 11.19 10.30 10.24
N SER A 102 11.67 9.41 9.36
CA SER A 102 11.48 7.98 9.61
C SER A 102 12.35 7.59 10.80
N PRO A 103 11.84 6.85 11.80
CA PRO A 103 12.62 6.42 12.97
C PRO A 103 13.78 5.48 12.65
N THR A 104 13.97 5.10 11.38
CA THR A 104 15.21 4.47 10.93
C THR A 104 16.29 5.55 10.90
N LEU A 105 16.90 5.79 12.06
CA LEU A 105 18.33 6.11 12.10
C LEU A 105 18.99 5.16 11.08
N GLY A 106 19.66 5.71 10.07
CA GLY A 106 20.43 4.89 9.13
C GLY A 106 21.39 3.98 9.90
N LEU A 107 21.81 2.87 9.27
CA LEU A 107 22.86 2.01 9.84
C LEU A 107 24.05 2.89 10.25
N GLY A 108 24.41 2.86 11.54
CA GLY A 108 25.64 3.49 11.98
C GLY A 108 26.85 2.84 11.30
N HIS A 109 27.97 3.56 11.19
CA HIS A 109 29.18 3.07 10.51
C HIS A 109 29.58 1.66 11.00
N LEU A 110 29.59 1.45 12.32
CA LEU A 110 29.93 0.17 12.94
C LEU A 110 28.92 -0.95 12.62
N GLN A 111 27.63 -0.62 12.50
CA GLN A 111 26.60 -1.60 12.13
C GLN A 111 26.72 -1.99 10.65
N PHE A 112 27.12 -1.04 9.80
CA PHE A 112 27.38 -1.30 8.40
C PHE A 112 28.64 -2.17 8.19
N GLU A 113 29.71 -1.93 8.95
CA GLU A 113 30.91 -2.77 8.94
C GLU A 113 30.61 -4.21 9.39
N ALA A 114 29.83 -4.37 10.46
CA ALA A 114 29.37 -5.68 10.91
C ALA A 114 28.51 -6.39 9.85
N LEU A 115 27.65 -5.64 9.15
CA LEU A 115 26.82 -6.17 8.06
C LEU A 115 27.65 -6.60 6.85
N ILE A 116 28.67 -5.84 6.45
CA ILE A 116 29.61 -6.23 5.39
C ILE A 116 30.39 -7.47 5.80
N THR A 117 30.87 -7.52 7.04
CA THR A 117 31.66 -8.65 7.54
C THR A 117 30.85 -9.94 7.56
N THR A 118 29.59 -9.88 8.03
CA THR A 118 28.68 -11.04 7.98
C THR A 118 28.32 -11.44 6.54
N ALA A 119 28.13 -10.48 5.63
CA ALA A 119 27.88 -10.78 4.22
C ALA A 119 29.07 -11.45 3.53
N ARG A 120 30.32 -11.10 3.90
CA ARG A 120 31.53 -11.77 3.41
C ARG A 120 31.68 -13.22 3.89
N LEU A 121 31.15 -13.52 5.07
CA LEU A 121 31.17 -14.86 5.66
C LEU A 121 30.01 -15.74 5.16
N SER A 122 29.06 -15.17 4.42
CA SER A 122 27.92 -15.89 3.87
C SER A 122 28.37 -16.85 2.75
N ARG A 123 27.64 -17.95 2.60
CA ARG A 123 27.94 -19.01 1.63
C ARG A 123 27.66 -18.61 0.18
N ASN A 124 26.92 -17.52 -0.02
CA ASN A 124 26.53 -17.00 -1.32
C ASN A 124 27.33 -15.72 -1.64
N PRO A 125 28.22 -15.73 -2.65
CA PRO A 125 29.04 -14.57 -3.00
C PRO A 125 28.21 -13.35 -3.44
N ASN A 126 26.94 -13.55 -3.81
CA ASN A 126 26.04 -12.46 -4.20
C ASN A 126 25.55 -11.62 -3.02
N ASP A 127 25.57 -12.14 -1.79
CA ASP A 127 25.08 -11.41 -0.62
C ASP A 127 26.01 -10.24 -0.27
N PHE A 128 27.32 -10.43 -0.41
CA PHE A 128 28.32 -9.36 -0.27
C PHE A 128 28.13 -8.26 -1.33
N ALA A 129 27.97 -8.66 -2.60
CA ALA A 129 27.74 -7.70 -3.69
C ALA A 129 26.43 -6.92 -3.47
N LEU A 130 25.38 -7.58 -3.02
CA LEU A 130 24.08 -6.97 -2.76
C LEU A 130 24.11 -6.00 -1.56
N VAL A 131 24.76 -6.38 -0.45
CA VAL A 131 24.94 -5.50 0.72
C VAL A 131 25.81 -4.28 0.38
N ALA A 132 26.90 -4.47 -0.37
CA ALA A 132 27.75 -3.37 -0.82
C ALA A 132 27.01 -2.41 -1.77
N LEU A 133 26.26 -2.95 -2.74
CA LEU A 133 25.49 -2.14 -3.69
C LEU A 133 24.31 -1.40 -3.04
N LEU A 134 23.58 -2.03 -2.13
CA LEU A 134 22.47 -1.38 -1.42
C LEU A 134 22.97 -0.34 -0.40
N GLY A 135 24.08 -0.65 0.30
CA GLY A 135 24.63 0.20 1.35
C GLY A 135 25.42 1.41 0.86
N LEU A 136 26.23 1.26 -0.19
CA LEU A 136 27.08 2.34 -0.71
C LEU A 136 26.36 3.21 -1.73
N LEU A 137 25.41 2.64 -2.48
CA LEU A 137 24.73 3.31 -3.59
C LEU A 137 23.33 3.82 -3.23
N GLY A 138 22.81 3.50 -2.04
CA GLY A 138 21.51 3.98 -1.55
C GLY A 138 20.31 3.51 -2.39
N LEU A 139 20.45 2.38 -3.08
CA LEU A 139 19.42 1.87 -3.99
C LEU A 139 18.20 1.38 -3.21
N ARG A 140 17.02 1.88 -3.59
CA ARG A 140 15.76 1.32 -3.10
C ARG A 140 15.55 -0.04 -3.75
N SER A 141 15.21 -1.06 -2.96
CA SER A 141 14.87 -2.38 -3.47
C SER A 141 13.53 -2.32 -4.24
N SER A 142 13.55 -1.91 -5.50
CA SER A 142 12.50 -2.34 -6.42
C SER A 142 12.81 -3.78 -6.77
N ARG A 143 12.33 -4.73 -5.97
CA ARG A 143 12.40 -6.15 -6.36
C ARG A 143 11.67 -6.28 -7.70
N PRO A 144 12.34 -6.61 -8.82
CA PRO A 144 11.64 -7.05 -9.99
C PRO A 144 11.03 -8.41 -9.64
N ALA A 145 9.76 -8.62 -9.96
CA ALA A 145 9.18 -9.96 -9.92
C ALA A 145 10.10 -10.88 -10.74
N ALA A 146 10.45 -12.03 -10.16
CA ALA A 146 11.33 -12.99 -10.82
C ALA A 146 10.77 -13.34 -12.20
N PRO A 147 11.59 -13.40 -13.27
CA PRO A 147 11.13 -13.93 -14.53
C PRO A 147 10.70 -15.39 -14.30
N ALA A 148 9.47 -15.70 -14.70
CA ALA A 148 8.98 -17.06 -14.76
C ALA A 148 10.01 -17.91 -15.53
N SER A 149 10.44 -19.01 -14.92
CA SER A 149 11.38 -19.96 -15.50
C SER A 149 10.88 -20.44 -16.86
N PRO A 150 11.80 -20.64 -17.83
CA PRO A 150 11.43 -20.98 -19.20
C PRO A 150 10.81 -22.36 -19.29
N THR A 151 9.76 -22.43 -20.10
CA THR A 151 9.15 -23.63 -20.67
C THR A 151 10.21 -24.65 -21.08
N SER A 152 10.18 -25.85 -20.50
CA SER A 152 10.79 -27.04 -21.09
C SER A 152 9.71 -27.88 -21.74
N GLU A 153 9.72 -27.87 -23.08
CA GLU A 153 8.94 -28.75 -23.94
C GLU A 153 9.32 -30.22 -23.74
N ARG A 154 8.32 -31.12 -23.76
CA ARG A 154 8.30 -32.25 -24.71
C ARG A 154 6.97 -33.01 -24.72
N ASN A 155 6.37 -32.99 -25.91
CA ASN A 155 5.38 -33.93 -26.46
C ASN A 155 5.70 -35.40 -26.17
N THR A 156 4.66 -36.21 -25.89
CA THR A 156 4.36 -37.43 -26.66
C THR A 156 2.96 -37.98 -26.34
N ALA A 157 2.21 -38.27 -27.42
CA ALA A 157 1.21 -39.33 -27.59
C ALA A 157 -0.22 -39.16 -27.03
N THR A 158 -1.13 -38.83 -27.95
CA THR A 158 -2.28 -39.65 -28.39
C THR A 158 -2.86 -40.67 -27.38
N ALA A 159 -4.04 -40.36 -26.84
CA ALA A 159 -5.16 -41.28 -26.60
C ALA A 159 -6.37 -40.38 -26.23
N SER A 160 -7.34 -40.15 -27.11
CA SER A 160 -8.55 -40.97 -27.33
C SER A 160 -9.39 -41.20 -26.06
N TYR A 161 -10.72 -41.17 -26.23
CA TYR A 161 -11.84 -41.10 -25.25
C TYR A 161 -12.28 -39.65 -24.92
N ALA A 162 -13.33 -39.05 -25.51
CA ALA A 162 -14.68 -39.54 -25.84
C ALA A 162 -15.43 -40.12 -24.63
N TYR A 163 -16.36 -39.34 -24.08
CA TYR A 163 -17.66 -39.66 -23.45
C TYR A 163 -18.20 -38.31 -22.92
N ALA A 164 -19.20 -37.73 -23.58
CA ALA A 164 -20.65 -37.90 -23.34
C ALA A 164 -21.16 -36.88 -22.30
#